data_AF-A0A9D7GYJ4-F1
#
_entry.id   AF-A0A9D7GYJ4-F1
#
_cell.length_a   1.000
_cell.length_b   1.000
_cell.length_c   1.000
_cell.angle_alpha   90.00
_cell.angle_beta   90.00
_cell.angle_gamma   90.00
#
_symmetry.space_group_name_H-M   'P 1'
#
loop_
_entity.id
_entity.type
_entity.pdbx_description
1 polymer ?
#
loop_
_entity_poly.entity_id
_entity_poly.type
_entity_poly.pdbx_seq_one_letter_code
_entity_poly.pdbx_strand_id
1 'polypeptide(L)'
;MFFQGARKDGGYFHSPALLTTTHWGEKGAFTLAGPYFRDRTGRDVDWGVAPLVFSGDNNDLEGNRRTYTLVPPLLFYTQKRELEESSLTVVGPLIWKDNPKRSVFDVAPLFFHISGKPATGGIRESHTTLFPLFHYGKTEDSSLFVVPGYMRRTTATSDTMLTPLVSHATTRNGSTSFTAVGPIVPLVYSYTDKDIDLHHWAVMPFFYKSSSPRGTDWLTPLVGRFEDVGLSRTWWFFPNVTVNRNIRGWETDVHPLFYLGRKDRSSHTVAAPIFWDFASPKSRTTVGFPVYWRFAESSDDSVTQVAANTLYMQKRVAGGLDWQFHLLPLFSYGEDPKGHFWNLLFGLAGYSRSGTSAKVRAFWVPIETGTPEAAPQKAAGQ
;
A
#
# COMPACT_ATOMS: atom_id res chain seq x y z
N MET A 1 -74.73 17.94 -7.33
CA MET A 1 -74.56 16.54 -7.77
C MET A 1 -73.50 15.91 -6.89
N PHE A 2 -73.80 14.80 -6.24
CA PHE A 2 -72.83 14.01 -5.44
C PHE A 2 -72.90 12.55 -5.89
N PHE A 3 -71.78 11.84 -5.78
CA PHE A 3 -71.65 10.43 -6.11
C PHE A 3 -71.35 9.68 -4.83
N GLN A 4 -72.14 8.66 -4.50
CA GLN A 4 -71.92 7.86 -3.30
C GLN A 4 -72.16 6.38 -3.60
N GLY A 5 -71.36 5.52 -2.98
CA GLY A 5 -71.53 4.08 -3.08
C GLY A 5 -71.11 3.41 -1.79
N ALA A 6 -71.92 2.47 -1.29
CA ALA A 6 -71.63 1.67 -0.12
C ALA A 6 -71.57 0.18 -0.50
N ARG A 7 -70.62 -0.55 0.08
CA ARG A 7 -70.43 -2.00 -0.01
C ARG A 7 -70.17 -2.55 1.39
N LYS A 8 -70.22 -3.88 1.54
CA LYS A 8 -70.04 -4.57 2.82
C LYS A 8 -68.76 -4.16 3.55
N ASP A 9 -67.67 -3.99 2.81
CA ASP A 9 -66.33 -3.77 3.39
C ASP A 9 -65.78 -2.35 3.17
N GLY A 10 -66.65 -1.42 2.74
CA GLY A 10 -66.24 -0.04 2.47
C GLY A 10 -67.20 0.77 1.60
N GLY A 11 -66.83 2.00 1.30
CA GLY A 11 -67.62 2.90 0.46
C GLY A 11 -66.83 4.10 -0.02
N TYR A 12 -67.49 4.92 -0.83
CA TYR A 12 -66.95 6.18 -1.32
C TYR A 12 -68.02 7.27 -1.36
N PHE A 13 -67.57 8.52 -1.28
CA PHE A 13 -68.36 9.71 -1.51
C PHE A 13 -67.53 10.75 -2.25
N HIS A 14 -68.09 11.32 -3.31
CA HIS A 14 -67.49 12.40 -4.10
C HIS A 14 -68.51 13.53 -4.29
N SER A 15 -68.13 14.74 -3.92
CA SER A 15 -68.90 15.96 -4.17
C SER A 15 -68.00 17.02 -4.77
N PRO A 16 -68.00 17.18 -6.11
CA PRO A 16 -67.22 18.23 -6.77
C PRO A 16 -67.57 19.63 -6.24
N ALA A 17 -68.84 19.88 -5.93
CA ALA A 17 -69.31 21.17 -5.42
C ALA A 17 -68.75 21.51 -4.03
N LEU A 18 -68.46 20.49 -3.22
CA LEU A 18 -67.83 20.67 -1.90
C LEU A 18 -66.30 20.49 -1.94
N LEU A 19 -65.73 20.22 -3.12
CA LEU A 19 -64.33 19.82 -3.29
C LEU A 19 -63.95 18.66 -2.36
N THR A 20 -64.87 17.70 -2.18
CA THR A 20 -64.72 16.61 -1.22
C THR A 20 -64.71 15.25 -1.93
N THR A 21 -63.71 14.43 -1.62
CA THR A 21 -63.64 13.02 -1.96
C THR A 21 -63.25 12.21 -0.74
N THR A 22 -63.95 11.13 -0.47
CA THR A 22 -63.61 10.21 0.62
C THR A 22 -63.86 8.78 0.19
N HIS A 23 -62.99 7.87 0.61
CA HIS A 23 -63.19 6.45 0.50
C HIS A 23 -62.76 5.78 1.79
N TRP A 24 -63.48 4.73 2.19
CA TRP A 24 -63.21 4.01 3.43
C TRP A 24 -63.42 2.52 3.24
N GLY A 25 -62.75 1.75 4.09
CA GLY A 25 -62.95 0.32 4.23
C GLY A 25 -62.35 -0.19 5.54
N GLU A 26 -62.35 -1.51 5.72
CA GLU A 26 -61.84 -2.15 6.94
C GLU A 26 -60.37 -1.78 7.21
N LYS A 27 -59.52 -1.89 6.19
CA LYS A 27 -58.07 -1.68 6.30
C LYS A 27 -57.63 -0.21 6.31
N GLY A 28 -58.48 0.73 5.90
CA GLY A 28 -58.09 2.14 5.83
C GLY A 28 -59.18 3.09 5.37
N ALA A 29 -58.91 4.39 5.44
CA ALA A 29 -59.81 5.43 4.96
C ALA A 29 -59.05 6.69 4.57
N PHE A 30 -59.41 7.28 3.43
CA PHE A 30 -58.84 8.53 2.96
C PHE A 30 -59.97 9.55 2.74
N THR A 31 -59.74 10.79 3.14
CA THR A 31 -60.63 11.92 2.91
C THR A 31 -59.82 13.11 2.47
N LEU A 32 -60.27 13.79 1.42
CA LEU A 32 -59.74 15.06 0.94
C LEU A 32 -60.93 16.02 0.79
N ALA A 33 -60.90 17.17 1.46
CA ALA A 33 -61.95 18.19 1.44
C ALA A 33 -61.30 19.57 1.31
N GLY A 34 -61.29 20.11 0.08
CA GLY A 34 -60.51 21.31 -0.24
C GLY A 34 -59.02 21.11 0.09
N PRO A 35 -58.39 21.98 0.91
CA PRO A 35 -56.99 21.83 1.32
C PRO A 35 -56.79 20.79 2.43
N TYR A 36 -57.85 20.33 3.09
CA TYR A 36 -57.77 19.36 4.17
C TYR A 36 -57.66 17.94 3.62
N PHE A 37 -56.75 17.14 4.17
CA PHE A 37 -56.73 15.69 3.95
C PHE A 37 -56.63 14.94 5.27
N ARG A 38 -57.08 13.68 5.25
CA ARG A 38 -56.88 12.70 6.31
C ARG A 38 -56.77 11.31 5.68
N ASP A 39 -55.66 10.65 5.94
CA ASP A 39 -55.41 9.26 5.57
C ASP A 39 -55.33 8.39 6.83
N ARG A 40 -55.86 7.17 6.74
CA ARG A 40 -55.80 6.18 7.80
C ARG A 40 -55.46 4.84 7.17
N THR A 41 -54.36 4.23 7.61
CA THR A 41 -53.97 2.88 7.23
C THR A 41 -53.83 2.02 8.50
N GLY A 42 -54.79 1.12 8.73
CA GLY A 42 -54.90 0.40 9.99
C GLY A 42 -55.12 1.37 11.17
N ARG A 43 -54.13 1.46 12.06
CA ARG A 43 -54.09 2.40 13.19
C ARG A 43 -53.36 3.71 12.86
N ASP A 44 -52.54 3.71 11.82
CA ASP A 44 -51.80 4.90 11.39
C ASP A 44 -52.77 5.94 10.85
N VAL A 45 -52.63 7.18 11.32
CA VAL A 45 -53.47 8.31 10.94
C VAL A 45 -52.58 9.49 10.61
N ASP A 46 -52.64 9.93 9.36
CA ASP A 46 -52.04 11.17 8.87
C ASP A 46 -53.14 12.15 8.50
N TRP A 47 -52.94 13.44 8.77
CA TRP A 47 -53.87 14.48 8.35
C TRP A 47 -53.15 15.81 8.15
N GLY A 48 -53.79 16.74 7.45
CA GLY A 48 -53.24 18.07 7.29
C GLY A 48 -54.15 19.03 6.55
N VAL A 49 -53.74 20.29 6.50
CA VAL A 49 -54.33 21.35 5.67
C VAL A 49 -53.19 21.89 4.81
N ALA A 50 -53.13 21.50 3.53
CA ALA A 50 -52.01 21.82 2.67
C ALA A 50 -52.04 23.30 2.20
N PRO A 51 -50.90 24.00 2.14
CA PRO A 51 -49.54 23.58 2.53
C PRO A 51 -49.18 23.97 3.99
N LEU A 52 -50.16 24.22 4.85
CA LEU A 52 -50.00 24.88 6.16
C LEU A 52 -49.56 23.94 7.28
N VAL A 53 -50.22 22.79 7.44
CA VAL A 53 -49.95 21.86 8.55
C VAL A 53 -50.15 20.41 8.11
N PHE A 54 -49.27 19.54 8.58
CA PHE A 54 -49.31 18.10 8.39
C PHE A 54 -48.98 17.45 9.73
N SER A 55 -49.68 16.38 10.10
CA SER A 55 -49.44 15.66 11.34
C SER A 55 -49.77 14.20 11.16
N GLY A 56 -49.00 13.33 11.81
CA GLY A 56 -49.26 11.89 11.80
C GLY A 56 -49.02 11.24 13.15
N ASP A 57 -49.73 10.15 13.38
CA ASP A 57 -49.62 9.30 14.56
C ASP A 57 -49.88 7.85 14.15
N ASN A 58 -48.86 7.00 14.29
CA ASN A 58 -49.00 5.58 13.95
C ASN A 58 -49.93 4.83 14.92
N ASN A 59 -50.31 5.44 16.06
CA ASN A 59 -51.13 4.86 17.13
C ASN A 59 -50.71 3.43 17.51
N ASP A 60 -49.41 3.18 17.52
CA ASP A 60 -48.87 1.91 17.98
C ASP A 60 -49.15 1.74 19.49
N LEU A 61 -49.52 0.52 19.89
CA LEU A 61 -49.87 0.18 21.28
C LEU A 61 -48.80 -0.70 21.95
N GLU A 62 -47.77 -1.08 21.20
CA GLU A 62 -46.73 -2.03 21.62
C GLU A 62 -45.43 -1.29 21.98
N GLY A 63 -45.52 0.02 22.24
CA GLY A 63 -44.40 0.87 22.66
C GLY A 63 -43.54 1.41 21.51
N ASN A 64 -43.94 1.23 20.25
CA ASN A 64 -43.26 1.81 19.08
C ASN A 64 -44.05 2.98 18.49
N ARG A 65 -44.75 3.75 19.34
CA ARG A 65 -45.52 4.91 18.89
C ARG A 65 -44.61 6.00 18.35
N ARG A 66 -45.03 6.59 17.23
CA ARG A 66 -44.34 7.66 16.51
C ARG A 66 -45.35 8.71 16.13
N THR A 67 -45.05 9.95 16.51
CA THR A 67 -45.86 11.10 16.16
C THR A 67 -45.00 12.14 15.48
N TYR A 68 -45.56 12.87 14.53
CA TYR A 68 -44.91 14.03 13.94
C TYR A 68 -45.90 15.15 13.65
N THR A 69 -45.39 16.37 13.59
CA THR A 69 -46.11 17.55 13.10
C THR A 69 -45.14 18.40 12.29
N LEU A 70 -45.58 18.84 11.11
CA LEU A 70 -44.86 19.67 10.16
C LEU A 70 -45.71 20.89 9.82
N VAL A 71 -45.17 22.09 10.01
CA VAL A 71 -45.81 23.36 9.65
C VAL A 71 -44.85 24.10 8.71
N PRO A 72 -44.91 23.86 7.39
CA PRO A 72 -43.94 24.39 6.44
C PRO A 72 -43.78 25.91 6.47
N PRO A 73 -44.86 26.73 6.57
CA PRO A 73 -44.73 28.18 6.63
C PRO A 73 -43.93 28.68 7.83
N LEU A 74 -43.85 27.89 8.92
CA LEU A 74 -43.09 28.22 10.12
C LEU A 74 -41.73 27.53 10.16
N LEU A 75 -41.34 26.80 9.09
CA LEU A 75 -40.16 25.93 9.07
C LEU A 75 -40.09 25.02 10.31
N PHE A 76 -41.25 24.56 10.77
CA PHE A 76 -41.39 23.84 12.02
C PHE A 76 -41.62 22.36 11.77
N TYR A 77 -40.85 21.52 12.44
CA TYR A 77 -41.03 20.07 12.45
C TYR A 77 -40.79 19.53 13.85
N THR A 78 -41.69 18.71 14.37
CA THR A 78 -41.47 17.95 15.60
C THR A 78 -41.75 16.48 15.37
N GLN A 79 -40.97 15.63 16.02
CA GLN A 79 -41.14 14.18 16.03
C GLN A 79 -40.92 13.64 17.44
N LYS A 80 -41.75 12.69 17.87
CA LYS A 80 -41.52 11.90 19.09
C LYS A 80 -41.54 10.41 18.77
N ARG A 81 -40.65 9.65 19.39
CA ARG A 81 -40.56 8.19 19.27
C ARG A 81 -40.54 7.59 20.66
N GLU A 82 -41.55 6.78 20.98
CA GLU A 82 -41.73 6.19 22.31
C GLU A 82 -40.63 5.16 22.63
N LEU A 83 -40.37 4.23 21.71
CA LEU A 83 -39.37 3.16 21.88
C LEU A 83 -37.96 3.67 22.21
N GLU A 84 -37.58 4.81 21.62
CA GLU A 84 -36.26 5.41 21.82
C GLU A 84 -36.26 6.46 22.94
N GLU A 85 -37.42 6.74 23.53
CA GLU A 85 -37.71 7.90 24.38
C GLU A 85 -37.13 9.21 23.77
N SER A 86 -37.24 9.34 22.46
CA SER A 86 -36.56 10.39 21.71
C SER A 86 -37.53 11.44 21.18
N SER A 87 -37.06 12.68 21.20
CA SER A 87 -37.77 13.82 20.61
C SER A 87 -36.82 14.61 19.72
N LEU A 88 -37.38 15.14 18.64
CA LEU A 88 -36.71 16.04 17.71
C LEU A 88 -37.64 17.22 17.44
N THR A 89 -37.14 18.43 17.57
CA THR A 89 -37.83 19.66 17.22
C THR A 89 -36.92 20.52 16.36
N VAL A 90 -37.42 20.98 15.22
CA VAL A 90 -36.73 21.83 14.27
C VAL A 90 -37.59 23.07 14.06
N VAL A 91 -36.98 24.25 14.18
CA VAL A 91 -37.62 25.56 13.92
C VAL A 91 -36.65 26.40 13.10
N GLY A 92 -36.82 26.39 11.78
CA GLY A 92 -35.84 27.00 10.87
C GLY A 92 -34.44 26.41 11.07
N PRO A 93 -33.42 27.21 11.42
CA PRO A 93 -32.07 26.73 11.68
C PRO A 93 -31.88 26.08 13.07
N LEU A 94 -32.85 26.23 13.99
CA LEU A 94 -32.74 25.68 15.33
C LEU A 94 -33.14 24.21 15.35
N ILE A 95 -32.30 23.35 15.92
CA ILE A 95 -32.54 21.90 16.04
C ILE A 95 -32.33 21.52 17.49
N TRP A 96 -33.34 20.91 18.10
CA TRP A 96 -33.26 20.29 19.42
C TRP A 96 -33.55 18.81 19.31
N LYS A 97 -32.67 17.97 19.86
CA LYS A 97 -32.91 16.53 19.96
C LYS A 97 -32.59 16.06 21.36
N ASP A 98 -33.51 15.33 21.97
CA ASP A 98 -33.35 14.82 23.33
C ASP A 98 -33.68 13.34 23.37
N ASN A 99 -32.87 12.56 24.09
CA ASN A 99 -33.17 11.18 24.45
C ASN A 99 -32.56 10.85 25.83
N PRO A 100 -32.74 9.62 26.37
CA PRO A 100 -32.19 9.26 27.67
C PRO A 100 -30.66 9.31 27.73
N LYS A 101 -29.96 9.13 26.61
CA LYS A 101 -28.49 9.06 26.61
C LYS A 101 -27.82 10.43 26.43
N ARG A 102 -28.47 11.37 25.74
CA ARG A 102 -27.89 12.68 25.39
C ARG A 102 -28.93 13.72 25.01
N SER A 103 -28.53 14.99 25.10
CA SER A 103 -29.22 16.13 24.51
C SER A 103 -28.36 16.78 23.43
N VAL A 104 -29.00 17.35 22.41
CA VAL A 104 -28.39 18.05 21.29
C VAL A 104 -29.14 19.35 21.06
N PHE A 105 -28.39 20.43 20.87
CA PHE A 105 -28.92 21.73 20.47
C PHE A 105 -28.01 22.37 19.41
N ASP A 106 -28.57 22.61 18.24
CA ASP A 106 -27.84 23.18 17.11
C ASP A 106 -28.54 24.43 16.56
N VAL A 107 -27.75 25.35 16.03
CA VAL A 107 -28.18 26.46 15.18
C VAL A 107 -27.41 26.36 13.87
N ALA A 108 -27.97 25.64 12.90
CA ALA A 108 -27.26 25.25 11.69
C ALA A 108 -26.99 26.46 10.76
N PRO A 109 -25.80 26.53 10.09
CA PRO A 109 -24.65 25.62 10.19
C PRO A 109 -23.58 26.09 11.20
N LEU A 110 -23.91 27.04 12.08
CA LEU A 110 -22.90 27.81 12.83
C LEU A 110 -22.62 27.26 14.23
N PHE A 111 -23.63 26.75 14.93
CA PHE A 111 -23.48 26.29 16.31
C PHE A 111 -23.97 24.87 16.47
N PHE A 112 -23.20 24.04 17.17
CA PHE A 112 -23.57 22.67 17.50
C PHE A 112 -23.18 22.36 18.94
N HIS A 113 -24.11 21.82 19.72
CA HIS A 113 -23.86 21.44 21.10
C HIS A 113 -24.44 20.07 21.41
N ILE A 114 -23.63 19.20 22.01
CA ILE A 114 -24.01 17.87 22.46
C ILE A 114 -23.60 17.72 23.91
N SER A 115 -24.51 17.20 24.74
CA SER A 115 -24.23 16.83 26.12
C SER A 115 -24.74 15.43 26.41
N GLY A 116 -23.87 14.58 26.93
CA GLY A 116 -24.25 13.25 27.41
C GLY A 116 -24.97 13.32 28.76
N LYS A 117 -25.78 12.30 29.06
CA LYS A 117 -26.53 12.16 30.32
C LYS A 117 -26.12 10.86 31.06
N PRO A 118 -25.03 10.88 31.85
CA PRO A 118 -24.55 9.69 32.56
C PRO A 118 -25.56 9.08 33.53
N ALA A 119 -26.39 9.92 34.15
CA ALA A 119 -27.40 9.49 35.14
C ALA A 119 -28.44 8.50 34.57
N THR A 120 -28.60 8.47 33.25
CA THR A 120 -29.61 7.69 32.52
C THR A 120 -28.96 6.70 31.53
N GLY A 121 -27.70 6.32 31.77
CA GLY A 121 -26.97 5.35 30.95
C GLY A 121 -26.31 5.92 29.69
N GLY A 122 -26.22 7.25 29.59
CA GLY A 122 -25.36 7.93 28.62
C GLY A 122 -23.89 7.93 29.03
N ILE A 123 -23.01 8.38 28.14
CA ILE A 123 -21.59 8.60 28.45
C ILE A 123 -21.37 10.04 28.92
N ARG A 124 -20.30 10.29 29.69
CA ARG A 124 -19.91 11.65 30.09
C ARG A 124 -19.20 12.33 28.92
N GLU A 125 -19.96 13.08 28.13
CA GLU A 125 -19.45 13.85 27.00
C GLU A 125 -20.03 15.26 26.96
N SER A 126 -19.26 16.21 26.44
CA SER A 126 -19.73 17.54 26.08
C SER A 126 -18.94 18.05 24.88
N HIS A 127 -19.64 18.42 23.82
CA HIS A 127 -19.05 18.93 22.59
C HIS A 127 -19.74 20.22 22.19
N THR A 128 -18.96 21.28 21.98
CA THR A 128 -19.47 22.58 21.53
C THR A 128 -18.66 23.03 20.34
N THR A 129 -19.35 23.40 19.25
CA THR A 129 -18.74 23.90 18.03
C THR A 129 -19.38 25.23 17.67
N LEU A 130 -18.55 26.23 17.39
CA LEU A 130 -18.94 27.47 16.71
C LEU A 130 -18.14 27.53 15.41
N PHE A 131 -18.71 27.04 14.33
CA PHE A 131 -18.02 26.87 13.06
C PHE A 131 -17.80 28.22 12.34
N PRO A 132 -16.62 28.48 11.73
CA PRO A 132 -15.38 27.67 11.70
C PRO A 132 -14.38 28.04 12.82
N LEU A 133 -14.80 28.81 13.82
CA LEU A 133 -13.93 29.54 14.73
C LEU A 133 -13.48 28.72 15.95
N PHE A 134 -14.27 27.74 16.37
CA PHE A 134 -14.06 27.07 17.65
C PHE A 134 -14.70 25.69 17.70
N HIS A 135 -13.99 24.75 18.31
CA HIS A 135 -14.54 23.49 18.76
C HIS A 135 -13.88 23.10 20.09
N TYR A 136 -14.69 22.74 21.08
CA TYR A 136 -14.22 22.11 22.30
C TYR A 136 -15.06 20.88 22.61
N GLY A 137 -14.40 19.74 22.70
CA GLY A 137 -14.99 18.46 23.03
C GLY A 137 -14.28 17.84 24.23
N LYS A 138 -15.04 17.27 25.16
CA LYS A 138 -14.50 16.52 26.29
C LYS A 138 -15.32 15.26 26.52
N THR A 139 -14.63 14.15 26.70
CA THR A 139 -15.16 12.88 27.16
C THR A 139 -14.56 12.52 28.51
N GLU A 140 -14.79 11.30 29.00
CA GLU A 140 -14.18 10.79 30.22
C GLU A 140 -12.65 10.78 30.16
N ASP A 141 -12.08 10.28 29.06
CA ASP A 141 -10.63 10.07 28.92
C ASP A 141 -9.94 11.02 27.97
N SER A 142 -10.67 11.94 27.34
CA SER A 142 -10.08 12.80 26.32
C SER A 142 -10.68 14.20 26.26
N SER A 143 -9.89 15.12 25.73
CA SER A 143 -10.34 16.45 25.34
C SER A 143 -9.74 16.83 23.99
N LEU A 144 -10.49 17.62 23.24
CA LEU A 144 -10.11 18.19 21.96
C LEU A 144 -10.47 19.66 21.98
N PHE A 145 -9.50 20.52 21.72
CA PHE A 145 -9.68 21.95 21.54
C PHE A 145 -9.17 22.34 20.15
N VAL A 146 -9.98 23.06 19.39
CA VAL A 146 -9.65 23.52 18.03
C VAL A 146 -10.09 24.97 17.86
N VAL A 147 -9.19 25.77 17.32
CA VAL A 147 -9.45 27.10 16.75
C VAL A 147 -8.64 27.22 15.45
N PRO A 148 -8.93 28.16 14.54
CA PRO A 148 -8.12 28.36 13.34
C PRO A 148 -6.62 28.44 13.66
N GLY A 149 -5.83 27.53 13.07
CA GLY A 149 -4.38 27.48 13.28
C GLY A 149 -3.91 26.84 14.60
N TYR A 150 -4.80 26.26 15.40
CA TYR A 150 -4.42 25.56 16.62
C TYR A 150 -5.35 24.40 16.93
N MET A 151 -4.77 23.22 17.15
CA MET A 151 -5.47 22.04 17.63
C MET A 151 -4.68 21.45 18.79
N ARG A 152 -5.35 21.11 19.88
CA ARG A 152 -4.78 20.30 20.96
C ARG A 152 -5.72 19.16 21.32
N ARG A 153 -5.20 17.96 21.33
CA ARG A 153 -5.90 16.76 21.78
C ARG A 153 -5.12 16.12 22.90
N THR A 154 -5.78 15.92 24.02
CA THR A 154 -5.22 15.23 25.18
C THR A 154 -6.05 14.00 25.48
N THR A 155 -5.41 12.86 25.68
CA THR A 155 -6.04 11.58 26.03
C THR A 155 -5.42 11.00 27.31
N ALA A 156 -5.89 9.82 27.73
CA ALA A 156 -5.27 9.03 28.78
C ALA A 156 -3.79 8.68 28.50
N THR A 157 -3.37 8.63 27.23
CA THR A 157 -2.05 8.10 26.83
C THR A 157 -1.22 9.08 26.02
N SER A 158 -1.76 10.23 25.62
CA SER A 158 -1.06 11.16 24.72
C SER A 158 -1.53 12.60 24.88
N ASP A 159 -0.63 13.54 24.60
CA ASP A 159 -0.93 14.96 24.41
C ASP A 159 -0.32 15.43 23.08
N THR A 160 -1.17 15.90 22.17
CA THR A 160 -0.82 16.32 20.82
C THR A 160 -1.28 17.75 20.58
N MET A 161 -0.36 18.61 20.19
CA MET A 161 -0.57 19.99 19.78
C MET A 161 -0.14 20.15 18.31
N LEU A 162 -0.99 20.77 17.50
CA LEU A 162 -0.71 21.09 16.10
C LEU A 162 -1.00 22.56 15.84
N THR A 163 -0.07 23.23 15.16
CA THR A 163 -0.21 24.58 14.61
C THR A 163 0.47 24.63 13.24
N PRO A 164 0.22 25.67 12.42
CA PRO A 164 0.90 25.83 11.12
C PRO A 164 2.42 25.89 11.18
N LEU A 165 3.00 26.24 12.34
CA LEU A 165 4.44 26.46 12.51
C LEU A 165 5.10 25.47 13.46
N VAL A 166 4.36 24.94 14.42
CA VAL A 166 4.87 24.05 15.48
C VAL A 166 3.88 22.92 15.72
N SER A 167 4.38 21.70 15.67
CA SER A 167 3.65 20.49 16.06
C SER A 167 4.43 19.78 17.14
N HIS A 168 3.74 19.34 18.18
CA HIS A 168 4.33 18.66 19.32
C HIS A 168 3.43 17.52 19.77
N ALA A 169 4.00 16.34 20.00
CA ALA A 169 3.26 15.19 20.49
C ALA A 169 4.08 14.46 21.54
N THR A 170 3.43 14.05 22.63
CA THR A 170 4.03 13.26 23.69
C THR A 170 3.12 12.12 24.08
N THR A 171 3.70 11.00 24.49
CA THR A 171 2.98 9.93 25.19
C THR A 171 2.98 10.20 26.69
N ARG A 172 1.96 9.72 27.41
CA ARG A 172 1.90 9.84 28.88
C ARG A 172 3.02 8.99 29.49
N ASN A 173 3.71 9.54 30.50
CA ASN A 173 5.05 9.16 31.02
C ASN A 173 6.24 9.71 30.23
N GLY A 174 6.00 10.42 29.12
CA GLY A 174 7.06 11.06 28.33
C GLY A 174 8.09 10.06 27.80
N SER A 175 7.67 8.82 27.52
CA SER A 175 8.50 7.79 26.90
C SER A 175 8.86 8.20 25.48
N THR A 176 7.89 8.73 24.74
CA THR A 176 8.05 9.22 23.38
C THR A 176 7.68 10.69 23.30
N SER A 177 8.51 11.47 22.60
CA SER A 177 8.22 12.86 22.27
C SER A 177 8.62 13.18 20.85
N PHE A 178 7.81 13.96 20.16
CA PHE A 178 8.05 14.46 18.82
C PHE A 178 7.79 15.96 18.79
N THR A 179 8.69 16.72 18.18
CA THR A 179 8.54 18.15 17.92
C THR A 179 8.93 18.43 16.48
N ALA A 180 8.10 19.18 15.76
CA ALA A 180 8.36 19.65 14.41
C ALA A 180 8.10 21.15 14.33
N VAL A 181 9.01 21.88 13.68
CA VAL A 181 8.95 23.34 13.52
C VAL A 181 9.20 23.68 12.05
N GLY A 182 8.31 24.44 11.43
CA GLY A 182 8.43 24.89 10.05
C GLY A 182 7.07 25.22 9.42
N PRO A 183 7.04 26.05 8.36
CA PRO A 183 5.81 26.40 7.67
C PRO A 183 5.38 25.25 6.75
N ILE A 184 4.26 24.59 7.05
CA ILE A 184 3.67 23.46 6.28
C ILE A 184 4.57 22.19 6.28
N VAL A 185 5.84 22.32 5.90
CA VAL A 185 6.87 21.29 5.94
C VAL A 185 7.82 21.55 7.12
N PRO A 186 8.10 20.55 7.97
CA PRO A 186 9.07 20.71 9.05
C PRO A 186 10.46 21.03 8.52
N LEU A 187 11.00 22.18 8.96
CA LEU A 187 12.40 22.56 8.73
C LEU A 187 13.28 22.02 9.86
N VAL A 188 12.74 21.92 11.07
CA VAL A 188 13.41 21.33 12.22
C VAL A 188 12.49 20.27 12.80
N TYR A 189 13.02 19.10 13.10
CA TYR A 189 12.28 18.14 13.92
C TYR A 189 13.19 17.43 14.90
N SER A 190 12.58 16.94 15.97
CA SER A 190 13.23 16.16 17.02
C SER A 190 12.27 15.07 17.48
N TYR A 191 12.80 13.88 17.64
CA TYR A 191 12.10 12.73 18.17
C TYR A 191 12.97 12.09 19.24
N THR A 192 12.33 11.61 20.27
CA THR A 192 12.97 10.89 21.37
C THR A 192 12.05 9.76 21.78
N ASP A 193 12.64 8.59 21.94
CA ASP A 193 12.02 7.41 22.51
C ASP A 193 12.95 6.86 23.58
N LYS A 194 12.53 6.97 24.84
CA LYS A 194 13.30 6.58 26.01
C LYS A 194 13.29 5.07 26.25
N ASP A 195 12.27 4.36 25.75
CA ASP A 195 12.12 2.92 26.00
C ASP A 195 13.18 2.13 25.22
N ILE A 196 13.66 2.69 24.10
CA ILE A 196 14.71 2.12 23.25
C ILE A 196 15.98 2.98 23.16
N ASP A 197 16.07 4.03 23.98
CA ASP A 197 17.16 5.02 24.00
C ASP A 197 17.47 5.59 22.60
N LEU A 198 16.42 5.91 21.83
CA LEU A 198 16.52 6.43 20.47
C LEU A 198 16.29 7.93 20.45
N HIS A 199 17.23 8.70 19.92
CA HIS A 199 17.12 10.13 19.74
C HIS A 199 17.48 10.51 18.31
N HIS A 200 16.60 11.21 17.61
CA HIS A 200 16.93 11.76 16.31
C HIS A 200 16.43 13.18 16.13
N TRP A 201 17.15 13.96 15.34
CA TRP A 201 16.80 15.34 15.03
C TRP A 201 17.31 15.73 13.64
N ALA A 202 16.70 16.76 13.07
CA ALA A 202 17.11 17.29 11.78
C ALA A 202 16.90 18.79 11.70
N VAL A 203 17.69 19.41 10.83
CA VAL A 203 17.48 20.74 10.26
C VAL A 203 17.48 20.56 8.74
N MET A 204 16.31 20.34 8.17
CA MET A 204 16.14 19.99 6.76
C MET A 204 16.33 21.19 5.82
N PRO A 205 16.93 20.99 4.63
CA PRO A 205 17.54 19.75 4.13
C PRO A 205 19.01 19.57 4.55
N PHE A 206 19.53 20.41 5.46
CA PHE A 206 20.97 20.55 5.71
C PHE A 206 21.58 19.46 6.59
N PHE A 207 20.82 18.92 7.53
CA PHE A 207 21.35 17.97 8.50
C PHE A 207 20.28 17.06 9.08
N TYR A 208 20.62 15.80 9.27
CA TYR A 208 19.88 14.81 10.04
C TYR A 208 20.86 14.01 10.90
N LYS A 209 20.44 13.63 12.11
CA LYS A 209 21.17 12.71 12.98
C LYS A 209 20.21 11.83 13.76
N SER A 210 20.55 10.56 13.88
CA SER A 210 19.88 9.56 14.71
C SER A 210 20.92 8.84 15.57
N SER A 211 20.61 8.60 16.83
CA SER A 211 21.48 7.93 17.78
C SER A 211 20.67 6.97 18.62
N SER A 212 21.19 5.75 18.78
CA SER A 212 20.62 4.71 19.63
C SER A 212 21.73 3.78 20.13
N PRO A 213 21.46 2.88 21.09
CA PRO A 213 22.42 1.86 21.50
C PRO A 213 22.91 0.96 20.36
N ARG A 214 22.12 0.84 19.28
CA ARG A 214 22.49 0.03 18.11
C ARG A 214 23.50 0.72 17.21
N GLY A 215 23.52 2.05 17.17
CA GLY A 215 24.08 2.75 16.03
C GLY A 215 23.91 4.26 16.05
N THR A 216 24.65 4.94 15.19
CA THR A 216 24.51 6.38 14.96
C THR A 216 24.55 6.69 13.48
N ASP A 217 23.48 7.31 13.01
CA ASP A 217 23.34 7.75 11.63
C ASP A 217 23.39 9.27 11.57
N TRP A 218 23.96 9.83 10.50
CA TRP A 218 23.84 11.24 10.18
C TRP A 218 23.93 11.49 8.68
N LEU A 219 23.33 12.57 8.22
CA LEU A 219 23.24 12.93 6.82
C LEU A 219 23.29 14.45 6.64
N THR A 220 24.06 14.90 5.65
CA THR A 220 24.05 16.24 5.08
C THR A 220 23.72 16.14 3.59
N PRO A 221 23.45 17.25 2.88
CA PRO A 221 23.30 17.22 1.43
C PRO A 221 24.49 16.62 0.66
N LEU A 222 25.69 16.61 1.23
CA LEU A 222 26.93 16.20 0.54
C LEU A 222 27.48 14.85 1.01
N VAL A 223 27.31 14.51 2.30
CA VAL A 223 27.86 13.30 2.91
C VAL A 223 26.91 12.77 3.97
N GLY A 224 26.80 11.45 4.07
CA GLY A 224 26.12 10.76 5.16
C GLY A 224 26.89 9.54 5.63
N ARG A 225 26.67 9.15 6.88
CA ARG A 225 27.19 7.94 7.49
C ARG A 225 26.05 7.24 8.22
N PHE A 226 25.91 5.96 7.98
CA PHE A 226 24.93 5.08 8.62
C PHE A 226 25.66 3.91 9.25
N GLU A 227 25.39 3.59 10.51
CA GLU A 227 26.22 2.66 11.27
C GLU A 227 25.45 1.87 12.31
N ASP A 228 25.55 0.55 12.21
CA ASP A 228 25.22 -0.40 13.26
C ASP A 228 26.50 -0.89 13.93
N VAL A 229 26.65 -0.62 15.23
CA VAL A 229 27.86 -0.90 15.99
C VAL A 229 28.20 -2.39 15.90
N GLY A 230 29.39 -2.68 15.37
CA GLY A 230 29.92 -4.04 15.23
C GLY A 230 29.32 -4.87 14.09
N LEU A 231 28.34 -4.35 13.35
CA LEU A 231 27.64 -5.09 12.28
C LEU A 231 27.92 -4.51 10.90
N SER A 232 27.66 -3.20 10.72
CA SER A 232 27.72 -2.57 9.40
C SER A 232 27.99 -1.08 9.49
N ARG A 233 28.58 -0.53 8.43
CA ARG A 233 28.80 0.90 8.25
C ARG A 233 28.72 1.25 6.77
N THR A 234 27.94 2.26 6.45
CA THR A 234 27.76 2.79 5.10
C THR A 234 28.10 4.27 5.09
N TRP A 235 28.95 4.67 4.15
CA TRP A 235 29.13 6.07 3.79
C TRP A 235 28.40 6.34 2.48
N TRP A 236 27.73 7.47 2.41
CA TRP A 236 27.16 8.00 1.18
C TRP A 236 27.80 9.36 0.90
N PHE A 237 28.18 9.60 -0.34
CA PHE A 237 28.67 10.88 -0.81
C PHE A 237 27.85 11.30 -2.03
N PHE A 238 27.41 12.54 -2.01
CA PHE A 238 26.70 13.13 -3.12
C PHE A 238 27.56 13.14 -4.38
N PRO A 239 26.99 12.89 -5.57
CA PRO A 239 25.59 12.49 -5.78
C PRO A 239 25.33 10.98 -5.71
N ASN A 240 26.35 10.15 -5.90
CA ASN A 240 26.17 8.79 -6.40
C ASN A 240 27.19 7.77 -5.87
N VAL A 241 27.96 8.13 -4.83
CA VAL A 241 29.01 7.26 -4.29
C VAL A 241 28.55 6.65 -2.97
N THR A 242 28.63 5.32 -2.86
CA THR A 242 28.33 4.58 -1.65
C THR A 242 29.51 3.69 -1.29
N VAL A 243 29.91 3.69 -0.03
CA VAL A 243 30.95 2.80 0.50
C VAL A 243 30.38 2.03 1.68
N ASN A 244 30.08 0.75 1.49
CA ASN A 244 29.56 -0.14 2.52
C ASN A 244 30.67 -1.06 3.06
N ARG A 245 30.63 -1.32 4.36
CA ARG A 245 31.40 -2.38 5.01
C ARG A 245 30.54 -3.06 6.06
N ASN A 246 30.59 -4.38 6.09
CA ASN A 246 29.91 -5.19 7.08
C ASN A 246 30.80 -6.37 7.52
N ILE A 247 30.31 -7.18 8.46
CA ILE A 247 31.04 -8.34 8.99
C ILE A 247 31.43 -9.39 7.93
N ARG A 248 30.76 -9.42 6.77
CA ARG A 248 31.02 -10.40 5.69
C ARG A 248 31.83 -9.82 4.53
N GLY A 249 31.99 -8.50 4.45
CA GLY A 249 32.50 -7.90 3.23
C GLY A 249 32.50 -6.38 3.17
N TRP A 250 32.81 -5.88 1.98
CA TRP A 250 32.78 -4.46 1.64
C TRP A 250 32.32 -4.28 0.20
N GLU A 251 31.79 -3.11 -0.09
CA GLU A 251 31.29 -2.72 -1.40
C GLU A 251 31.50 -1.21 -1.60
N THR A 252 31.84 -0.81 -2.82
CA THR A 252 32.04 0.58 -3.22
C THR A 252 31.43 0.78 -4.59
N ASP A 253 30.42 1.65 -4.62
CA ASP A 253 29.60 1.89 -5.80
C ASP A 253 29.68 3.35 -6.19
N VAL A 254 29.93 3.60 -7.47
CA VAL A 254 29.84 4.92 -8.11
C VAL A 254 28.82 4.79 -9.23
N HIS A 255 27.57 5.06 -8.89
CA HIS A 255 26.43 4.76 -9.77
C HIS A 255 26.43 5.64 -11.03
N PRO A 256 26.07 5.11 -12.21
CA PRO A 256 25.79 3.72 -12.53
C PRO A 256 27.01 2.95 -13.11
N LEU A 257 28.23 3.48 -12.95
CA LEU A 257 29.38 3.06 -13.76
C LEU A 257 30.29 2.05 -13.07
N PHE A 258 30.58 2.25 -11.78
CA PHE A 258 31.55 1.42 -11.07
C PHE A 258 30.91 0.71 -9.88
N TYR A 259 31.14 -0.60 -9.79
CA TYR A 259 30.71 -1.43 -8.66
C TYR A 259 31.85 -2.37 -8.31
N LEU A 260 32.38 -2.24 -7.10
CA LEU A 260 33.48 -3.06 -6.60
C LEU A 260 33.08 -3.62 -5.26
N GLY A 261 33.28 -4.92 -5.07
CA GLY A 261 32.93 -5.49 -3.79
C GLY A 261 33.46 -6.89 -3.58
N ARG A 262 33.50 -7.26 -2.30
CA ARG A 262 33.82 -8.60 -1.84
C ARG A 262 32.87 -8.98 -0.73
N LYS A 263 32.29 -10.17 -0.84
CA LYS A 263 31.45 -10.79 0.18
C LYS A 263 31.91 -12.22 0.40
N ASP A 264 32.36 -12.50 1.62
CA ASP A 264 32.96 -13.77 2.00
C ASP A 264 34.15 -14.15 1.07
N ARG A 265 33.98 -15.18 0.24
CA ARG A 265 34.97 -15.65 -0.75
C ARG A 265 34.64 -15.24 -2.19
N SER A 266 33.60 -14.44 -2.40
CA SER A 266 33.20 -13.96 -3.73
C SER A 266 33.55 -12.48 -3.89
N SER A 267 33.91 -12.07 -5.10
CA SER A 267 34.19 -10.68 -5.44
C SER A 267 33.57 -10.31 -6.78
N HIS A 268 33.33 -9.02 -6.97
CA HIS A 268 32.91 -8.47 -8.24
C HIS A 268 33.65 -7.17 -8.55
N THR A 269 33.85 -6.90 -9.83
CA THR A 269 34.38 -5.63 -10.35
C THR A 269 33.65 -5.32 -11.65
N VAL A 270 32.94 -4.19 -11.66
CA VAL A 270 32.15 -3.75 -12.80
C VAL A 270 32.59 -2.34 -13.15
N ALA A 271 32.90 -2.13 -14.42
CA ALA A 271 33.06 -0.82 -15.05
C ALA A 271 32.15 -0.79 -16.28
N ALA A 272 30.89 -0.42 -16.10
CA ALA A 272 29.88 -0.49 -17.14
C ALA A 272 30.08 0.62 -18.21
N PRO A 273 29.77 0.35 -19.49
CA PRO A 273 29.30 -0.92 -20.06
C PRO A 273 30.44 -1.77 -20.66
N ILE A 274 31.70 -1.59 -20.22
CA ILE A 274 32.86 -2.16 -20.90
C ILE A 274 33.44 -3.39 -20.20
N PHE A 275 33.26 -3.53 -18.88
CA PHE A 275 33.92 -4.57 -18.10
C PHE A 275 33.07 -5.10 -16.95
N TRP A 276 33.05 -6.43 -16.81
CA TRP A 276 32.49 -7.13 -15.67
C TRP A 276 33.38 -8.31 -15.31
N ASP A 277 33.75 -8.45 -14.05
CA ASP A 277 34.41 -9.63 -13.50
C ASP A 277 33.69 -10.06 -12.23
N PHE A 278 33.20 -11.30 -12.22
CA PHE A 278 32.56 -11.93 -11.07
C PHE A 278 33.35 -13.18 -10.73
N ALA A 279 33.91 -13.26 -9.54
CA ALA A 279 34.74 -14.37 -9.10
C ALA A 279 34.20 -14.99 -7.81
N SER A 280 34.15 -16.32 -7.78
CA SER A 280 33.79 -17.11 -6.61
C SER A 280 34.67 -18.37 -6.54
N PRO A 281 34.65 -19.13 -5.43
CA PRO A 281 35.37 -20.39 -5.36
C PRO A 281 34.86 -21.48 -6.32
N LYS A 282 33.66 -21.30 -6.91
CA LYS A 282 33.04 -22.30 -7.79
C LYS A 282 33.10 -21.91 -9.26
N SER A 283 33.20 -20.62 -9.57
CA SER A 283 33.12 -20.12 -10.93
C SER A 283 33.71 -18.71 -11.06
N ARG A 284 34.09 -18.35 -12.29
CA ARG A 284 34.47 -16.99 -12.66
C ARG A 284 33.87 -16.61 -14.01
N THR A 285 33.35 -15.40 -14.08
CA THR A 285 32.83 -14.79 -15.31
C THR A 285 33.55 -13.48 -15.55
N THR A 286 34.18 -13.32 -16.71
CA THR A 286 34.86 -12.09 -17.12
C THR A 286 34.34 -11.66 -18.48
N VAL A 287 33.91 -10.41 -18.60
CA VAL A 287 33.38 -9.81 -19.82
C VAL A 287 34.13 -8.52 -20.08
N GLY A 288 34.73 -8.40 -21.26
CA GLY A 288 35.27 -7.17 -21.84
C GLY A 288 34.49 -6.84 -23.10
N PHE A 289 33.37 -6.13 -22.96
CA PHE A 289 32.45 -5.88 -24.06
C PHE A 289 33.05 -4.91 -25.10
N PRO A 290 32.82 -5.10 -26.42
CA PRO A 290 32.06 -6.18 -27.07
C PRO A 290 32.96 -7.30 -27.63
N VAL A 291 34.16 -7.51 -27.08
CA VAL A 291 35.18 -8.35 -27.73
C VAL A 291 35.58 -9.56 -26.91
N TYR A 292 35.25 -9.64 -25.63
CA TYR A 292 35.74 -10.67 -24.73
C TYR A 292 34.66 -11.17 -23.78
N TRP A 293 34.50 -12.48 -23.71
CA TRP A 293 33.67 -13.17 -22.71
C TRP A 293 34.39 -14.43 -22.27
N ARG A 294 34.45 -14.69 -20.98
CA ARG A 294 35.02 -15.91 -20.41
C ARG A 294 34.15 -16.39 -19.27
N PHE A 295 33.77 -17.65 -19.33
CA PHE A 295 33.02 -18.36 -18.28
C PHE A 295 33.85 -19.56 -17.87
N ALA A 296 34.14 -19.70 -16.59
CA ALA A 296 34.91 -20.81 -16.06
C ALA A 296 34.21 -21.41 -14.84
N GLU A 297 34.15 -22.74 -14.74
CA GLU A 297 33.62 -23.47 -13.60
C GLU A 297 34.67 -24.42 -13.02
N SER A 298 34.79 -24.44 -11.69
CA SER A 298 35.82 -25.20 -10.99
C SER A 298 35.45 -26.68 -10.78
N SER A 299 34.17 -27.06 -10.91
CA SER A 299 33.71 -28.44 -10.67
C SER A 299 34.21 -29.44 -11.70
N ASP A 300 34.25 -29.04 -12.97
CA ASP A 300 34.68 -29.88 -14.10
C ASP A 300 35.78 -29.21 -14.93
N ASP A 301 36.45 -28.21 -14.36
CA ASP A 301 37.54 -27.45 -14.99
C ASP A 301 37.15 -26.95 -16.39
N SER A 302 35.87 -26.55 -16.53
CA SER A 302 35.29 -26.12 -17.79
C SER A 302 35.55 -24.65 -18.04
N VAL A 303 35.81 -24.31 -19.29
CA VAL A 303 36.09 -22.95 -19.75
C VAL A 303 35.41 -22.75 -21.09
N THR A 304 34.60 -21.70 -21.20
CA THR A 304 34.10 -21.18 -22.49
C THR A 304 34.59 -19.75 -22.62
N GLN A 305 35.34 -19.46 -23.68
CA GLN A 305 35.91 -18.14 -23.94
C GLN A 305 35.62 -17.71 -25.38
N VAL A 306 35.11 -16.50 -25.53
CA VAL A 306 35.00 -15.78 -26.81
C VAL A 306 35.97 -14.61 -26.76
N ALA A 307 36.83 -14.50 -27.76
CA ALA A 307 37.73 -13.36 -27.94
C ALA A 307 37.72 -12.94 -29.42
N ALA A 308 37.11 -11.79 -29.71
CA ALA A 308 36.79 -11.33 -31.07
C ALA A 308 36.09 -12.44 -31.88
N ASN A 309 36.70 -12.87 -32.99
CA ASN A 309 36.19 -13.93 -33.86
C ASN A 309 36.63 -15.35 -33.44
N THR A 310 37.16 -15.51 -32.22
CA THR A 310 37.60 -16.82 -31.71
C THR A 310 36.69 -17.34 -30.60
N LEU A 311 36.42 -18.63 -30.62
CA LEU A 311 35.73 -19.38 -29.57
C LEU A 311 36.65 -20.51 -29.09
N TYR A 312 36.88 -20.57 -27.79
CA TYR A 312 37.62 -21.64 -27.12
C TYR A 312 36.72 -22.30 -26.08
N MET A 313 36.68 -23.63 -26.09
CA MET A 313 35.90 -24.43 -25.15
C MET A 313 36.81 -25.51 -24.57
N GLN A 314 36.71 -25.76 -23.27
CA GLN A 314 37.43 -26.83 -22.58
C GLN A 314 36.52 -27.44 -21.52
N LYS A 315 36.66 -28.74 -21.30
CA LYS A 315 36.07 -29.47 -20.18
C LYS A 315 36.93 -30.66 -19.78
N ARG A 316 37.02 -30.95 -18.48
CA ARG A 316 37.64 -32.20 -17.99
C ARG A 316 36.69 -33.37 -18.17
N VAL A 317 37.20 -34.44 -18.77
CA VAL A 317 36.46 -35.69 -19.05
C VAL A 317 37.23 -36.89 -18.51
N ALA A 318 36.59 -38.06 -18.47
CA ALA A 318 37.28 -39.29 -18.10
C ALA A 318 38.41 -39.58 -19.12
N GLY A 319 39.65 -39.65 -18.64
CA GLY A 319 40.82 -39.91 -19.47
C GLY A 319 41.60 -38.67 -19.97
N GLY A 320 41.15 -37.44 -19.67
CA GLY A 320 41.91 -36.24 -20.04
C GLY A 320 41.06 -34.97 -20.15
N LEU A 321 41.43 -34.11 -21.11
CA LEU A 321 40.71 -32.88 -21.44
C LEU A 321 40.05 -33.04 -22.80
N ASP A 322 38.82 -32.56 -22.92
CA ASP A 322 38.14 -32.28 -24.20
C ASP A 322 38.23 -30.78 -24.41
N TRP A 323 38.92 -30.35 -25.46
CA TRP A 323 39.09 -28.93 -25.77
C TRP A 323 38.96 -28.66 -27.26
N GLN A 324 38.44 -27.48 -27.59
CA GLN A 324 38.13 -27.07 -28.95
C GLN A 324 38.43 -25.57 -29.13
N PHE A 325 38.96 -25.23 -30.30
CA PHE A 325 39.27 -23.88 -30.72
C PHE A 325 38.66 -23.62 -32.10
N HIS A 326 37.97 -22.49 -32.24
CA HIS A 326 37.34 -22.07 -33.49
C HIS A 326 37.76 -20.64 -33.81
N LEU A 327 38.29 -20.41 -35.01
CA LEU A 327 38.44 -19.09 -35.61
C LEU A 327 37.28 -18.92 -36.60
N LEU A 328 36.20 -18.27 -36.19
CA LEU A 328 34.94 -18.27 -36.92
C LEU A 328 34.97 -17.32 -38.14
N PRO A 329 34.44 -17.73 -39.31
CA PRO A 329 33.97 -19.07 -39.70
C PRO A 329 35.07 -19.96 -40.32
N LEU A 330 36.32 -19.51 -40.28
CA LEU A 330 37.43 -19.99 -41.11
C LEU A 330 37.95 -21.37 -40.73
N PHE A 331 38.15 -21.62 -39.43
CA PHE A 331 38.87 -22.80 -38.95
C PHE A 331 38.32 -23.31 -37.62
N SER A 332 38.40 -24.61 -37.41
CA SER A 332 38.11 -25.25 -36.13
C SER A 332 39.03 -26.43 -35.91
N TYR A 333 39.51 -26.60 -34.68
CA TYR A 333 40.32 -27.73 -34.23
C TYR A 333 39.84 -28.16 -32.85
N GLY A 334 39.83 -29.46 -32.57
CA GLY A 334 39.54 -29.94 -31.23
C GLY A 334 40.13 -31.32 -30.98
N GLU A 335 40.36 -31.63 -29.72
CA GLU A 335 40.98 -32.85 -29.25
C GLU A 335 40.32 -33.30 -27.95
N ASP A 336 40.04 -34.59 -27.88
CA ASP A 336 39.56 -35.30 -26.70
C ASP A 336 40.43 -36.57 -26.47
N PRO A 337 40.27 -37.29 -25.35
CA PRO A 337 41.07 -38.50 -25.10
C PRO A 337 40.88 -39.63 -26.13
N LYS A 338 39.86 -39.57 -26.99
CA LYS A 338 39.55 -40.58 -28.01
C LYS A 338 40.12 -40.18 -29.38
N GLY A 339 40.42 -38.90 -29.62
CA GLY A 339 41.08 -38.43 -30.82
C GLY A 339 40.95 -36.93 -31.07
N HIS A 340 41.01 -36.50 -32.33
CA HIS A 340 41.04 -35.09 -32.70
C HIS A 340 40.34 -34.83 -34.03
N PHE A 341 39.99 -33.58 -34.29
CA PHE A 341 39.42 -33.13 -35.55
C PHE A 341 39.94 -31.75 -35.98
N TRP A 342 39.86 -31.48 -37.28
CA TRP A 342 39.97 -30.13 -37.82
C TRP A 342 38.95 -29.90 -38.94
N ASN A 343 38.47 -28.67 -39.09
CA ASN A 343 37.57 -28.25 -40.16
C ASN A 343 37.97 -26.88 -40.70
N LEU A 344 37.80 -26.69 -42.00
CA LEU A 344 37.90 -25.43 -42.72
C LEU A 344 36.52 -25.01 -43.22
N LEU A 345 36.21 -23.71 -43.11
CA LEU A 345 34.97 -23.09 -43.64
C LEU A 345 33.71 -23.89 -43.31
N PHE A 346 33.45 -24.13 -42.01
CA PHE A 346 32.32 -24.93 -41.52
C PHE A 346 32.18 -26.32 -42.18
N GLY A 347 33.30 -27.01 -42.42
CA GLY A 347 33.30 -28.40 -42.89
C GLY A 347 33.33 -28.56 -44.41
N LEU A 348 33.63 -27.49 -45.16
CA LEU A 348 33.98 -27.58 -46.58
C LEU A 348 35.14 -28.57 -46.78
N ALA A 349 36.15 -28.50 -45.92
CA ALA A 349 37.19 -29.51 -45.80
C ALA A 349 37.41 -29.86 -44.33
N GLY A 350 37.70 -31.11 -44.01
CA GLY A 350 37.91 -31.50 -42.63
C GLY A 350 38.47 -32.90 -42.45
N TYR A 351 38.88 -33.19 -41.22
CA TYR A 351 39.35 -34.49 -40.80
C TYR A 351 38.87 -34.74 -39.37
N SER A 352 38.50 -35.97 -39.06
CA SER A 352 38.23 -36.39 -37.69
C SER A 352 38.76 -37.80 -37.48
N ARG A 353 39.43 -38.03 -36.35
CA ARG A 353 39.91 -39.34 -35.92
C ARG A 353 39.36 -39.65 -34.54
N SER A 354 38.85 -40.86 -34.36
CA SER A 354 38.45 -41.42 -33.07
C SER A 354 38.96 -42.86 -33.00
N GLY A 355 39.92 -43.14 -32.12
CA GLY A 355 40.60 -44.43 -32.04
C GLY A 355 41.26 -44.83 -33.38
N THR A 356 40.83 -45.96 -33.94
CA THR A 356 41.29 -46.48 -35.23
C THR A 356 40.50 -45.96 -36.43
N SER A 357 39.35 -45.32 -36.21
CA SER A 357 38.51 -44.79 -37.28
C SER A 357 38.95 -43.37 -37.66
N ALA A 358 39.06 -43.10 -38.96
CA ALA A 358 39.37 -41.78 -39.50
C ALA A 358 38.40 -41.42 -40.63
N LYS A 359 37.95 -40.16 -40.66
CA LYS A 359 37.05 -39.62 -41.68
C LYS A 359 37.66 -38.34 -42.25
N VAL A 360 37.68 -38.24 -43.58
CA VAL A 360 38.03 -37.02 -44.32
C VAL A 360 36.72 -36.40 -44.83
N ARG A 361 36.62 -35.08 -44.84
CA ARG A 361 35.48 -34.36 -45.44
C ARG A 361 35.99 -33.47 -46.58
N ALA A 362 35.31 -33.53 -47.72
CA ALA A 362 35.52 -32.64 -48.85
C ALA A 362 34.16 -32.24 -49.42
N PHE A 363 33.93 -30.93 -49.61
CA PHE A 363 32.64 -30.37 -50.01
C PHE A 363 31.46 -30.88 -49.15
N TRP A 364 31.66 -30.93 -47.83
CA TRP A 364 30.71 -31.47 -46.84
C TRP A 364 30.40 -32.98 -46.97
N VAL A 365 31.01 -33.69 -47.93
CA VAL A 365 30.85 -35.14 -48.10
C VAL A 365 31.87 -35.89 -47.22
N PRO A 366 31.43 -36.77 -46.31
CA PRO A 366 32.32 -37.59 -45.49
C PRO A 366 32.84 -38.80 -46.27
N ILE A 367 34.15 -39.06 -46.18
CA ILE A 367 34.87 -40.19 -46.77
C ILE A 367 35.53 -40.96 -45.63
N GLU A 368 35.16 -42.22 -45.43
CA GLU A 368 35.75 -43.07 -44.39
C GLU A 368 37.10 -43.61 -44.88
N THR A 369 38.13 -43.50 -44.04
CA THR A 369 39.52 -43.81 -44.39
C THR A 369 40.19 -44.77 -43.39
N GLY A 370 39.44 -45.27 -42.40
CA GLY A 370 39.91 -46.24 -41.40
C GLY A 370 38.88 -47.34 -41.13
N THR A 371 39.31 -48.43 -40.51
CA THR A 371 38.45 -49.57 -40.15
C THR A 371 37.44 -49.17 -39.06
N PRO A 372 36.13 -49.42 -39.24
CA PRO A 372 35.16 -49.17 -38.19
C PRO A 372 35.48 -50.03 -36.97
N GLU A 373 35.46 -49.42 -35.78
CA GLU A 373 35.48 -50.16 -34.52
C GLU A 373 34.23 -51.05 -34.49
N ALA A 374 34.43 -52.37 -34.40
CA ALA A 374 33.33 -53.32 -34.39
C ALA A 374 32.42 -53.00 -33.20
N ALA A 375 31.12 -52.84 -33.45
CA ALA A 375 30.12 -52.66 -32.40
C ALA A 375 30.28 -53.80 -31.37
N PRO A 376 30.16 -53.53 -30.05
CA PRO A 376 30.19 -54.60 -29.07
C PRO A 376 29.04 -55.55 -29.39
N GLN A 377 29.40 -56.78 -29.78
CA GLN A 377 28.43 -57.86 -29.92
C GLN A 377 27.73 -58.00 -28.56
N LYS A 378 26.43 -57.68 -28.53
CA LYS A 378 25.55 -58.23 -27.50
C LYS A 378 25.73 -59.74 -27.56
N ALA A 379 26.35 -60.31 -26.52
CA ALA A 379 26.34 -61.74 -26.34
C ALA A 379 24.87 -62.19 -26.26
N ALA A 380 24.42 -62.87 -27.31
CA ALA A 380 23.27 -63.76 -27.22
C ALA A 380 23.63 -64.86 -26.22
N GLY A 381 22.72 -65.13 -25.29
CA GLY A 381 23.01 -65.85 -24.07
C GLY A 381 23.45 -67.30 -24.23
N GLN A 382 24.00 -67.81 -23.14
CA GLN A 382 23.52 -69.00 -22.42
C GLN A 382 23.69 -68.76 -20.93
#